data_AF-A0A933ZKM1-F1
#
_entry.id   AF-A0A933ZKM1-F1
#
_cell.length_a   1.000
_cell.length_b   1.000
_cell.length_c   1.000
_cell.angle_alpha   90.00
_cell.angle_beta   90.00
_cell.angle_gamma   90.00
#
_symmetry.space_group_name_H-M   'P 1'
#
loop_
_entity.id
_entity.type
_entity.pdbx_description
1 polymer ?
#
loop_
_entity_poly.entity_id
_entity_poly.type
_entity_poly.pdbx_seq_one_letter_code
_entity_poly.pdbx_strand_id
1 'polypeptide(L)'
;MRKARTDRGWSQRTLAEELDKLDVKLDPSAVTRIERGSREVKLREAVAIAAVLAVPLQDLAPPPTSSPRDHFVSCLASATEQGLAARQALASMSMYYAMALHLIKHEPELLAEIGAEFNGFSEKELESYRRYPTQMALSLVKDLARRQSRDPAAVIPTAEEADQLTEIVDAVVANLIKVQNEDSES
;
A
#
# COMPACT_ATOMS: atom_id res chain seq x y z
N MET A 1 6.92 -19.83 -4.74
CA MET A 1 7.24 -20.33 -6.10
C MET A 1 6.06 -20.97 -6.84
N ARG A 2 5.56 -22.17 -6.45
CA ARG A 2 4.51 -22.89 -7.21
C ARG A 2 3.31 -22.00 -7.55
N LYS A 3 2.78 -21.29 -6.55
CA LYS A 3 1.69 -20.32 -6.69
C LYS A 3 1.98 -19.27 -7.77
N ALA A 4 3.10 -18.55 -7.66
CA ALA A 4 3.49 -17.53 -8.64
C ALA A 4 3.68 -18.06 -10.08
N ARG A 5 4.08 -19.33 -10.24
CA ARG A 5 4.12 -19.99 -11.56
C ARG A 5 2.71 -20.32 -12.06
N THR A 6 1.85 -20.91 -11.23
CA THR A 6 0.49 -21.30 -11.61
C THR A 6 -0.40 -20.10 -11.89
N ASP A 7 -0.22 -19.00 -11.16
CA ASP A 7 -0.98 -17.74 -11.36
C ASP A 7 -0.68 -17.13 -12.74
N ARG A 8 0.47 -17.47 -13.35
CA ARG A 8 0.80 -17.14 -14.76
C ARG A 8 0.30 -18.15 -15.78
N GLY A 9 -0.34 -19.24 -15.37
CA GLY A 9 -0.71 -20.35 -16.25
C GLY A 9 0.49 -21.13 -16.80
N TRP A 10 1.67 -20.99 -16.19
CA TRP A 10 2.90 -21.61 -16.71
C TRP A 10 3.04 -23.06 -16.26
N SER A 11 3.49 -23.91 -17.17
CA SER A 11 3.94 -25.26 -16.83
C SER A 11 5.32 -25.23 -16.17
N GLN A 12 5.72 -26.32 -15.50
CA GLN A 12 7.09 -26.45 -14.96
C GLN A 12 8.14 -26.43 -16.07
N ARG A 13 7.78 -26.93 -17.26
CA ARG A 13 8.60 -26.88 -18.46
C ARG A 13 8.79 -25.45 -18.96
N THR A 14 7.72 -24.66 -19.00
CA THR A 14 7.78 -23.25 -19.38
C THR A 14 8.72 -22.48 -18.45
N LEU A 15 8.62 -22.71 -17.14
CA LEU A 15 9.54 -22.08 -16.19
C LEU A 15 11.00 -22.51 -16.41
N ALA A 16 11.25 -23.79 -16.67
CA ALA A 16 12.59 -24.29 -17.01
C ALA A 16 13.17 -23.60 -18.26
N GLU A 17 12.35 -23.44 -19.31
CA GLU A 17 12.73 -22.78 -20.56
C GLU A 17 13.02 -21.28 -20.35
N GLU A 18 12.24 -20.58 -19.52
CA GLU A 18 12.52 -19.16 -19.19
C GLU A 18 13.77 -19.00 -18.33
N LEU A 19 14.06 -19.94 -17.43
CA LEU A 19 15.28 -19.91 -16.60
C LEU A 19 16.54 -20.16 -17.43
N ASP A 20 16.47 -21.00 -18.46
CA ASP A 20 17.60 -21.26 -19.37
C ASP A 20 18.03 -19.98 -20.11
N LYS A 21 17.09 -19.07 -20.41
CA LYS A 21 17.39 -17.74 -20.98
C LYS A 21 18.24 -16.85 -20.07
N LEU A 22 18.26 -17.13 -18.77
CA LEU A 22 19.11 -16.46 -17.78
C LEU A 22 20.35 -17.27 -17.40
N ASP A 23 20.75 -18.25 -18.21
CA ASP A 23 21.87 -19.16 -17.93
C ASP A 23 21.67 -19.93 -16.61
N VAL A 24 20.41 -20.21 -16.25
CA VAL A 24 20.06 -21.04 -15.09
C VAL A 24 19.42 -22.34 -15.58
N LYS A 25 20.26 -23.38 -15.67
CA LYS A 25 19.84 -24.70 -16.13
C LYS A 25 19.10 -25.47 -15.05
N LEU A 26 17.77 -25.38 -15.07
CA LEU A 26 16.87 -26.18 -14.26
C LEU A 26 15.94 -26.97 -15.16
N ASP A 27 16.04 -28.29 -15.16
CA ASP A 27 15.10 -29.14 -15.87
C ASP A 27 13.71 -29.17 -15.18
N PRO A 28 12.63 -29.59 -15.86
CA PRO A 28 11.28 -29.61 -15.28
C PRO A 28 11.16 -30.50 -14.02
N SER A 29 11.98 -31.55 -13.88
CA SER A 29 12.02 -32.41 -12.69
C SER A 29 12.73 -31.72 -11.53
N ALA A 30 13.79 -30.96 -11.79
CA ALA A 30 14.44 -30.10 -10.81
C ALA A 30 13.46 -29.04 -10.29
N VAL A 31 12.72 -28.38 -11.18
CA VAL A 31 11.61 -27.46 -10.82
C VAL A 31 10.59 -28.17 -9.94
N THR A 32 10.16 -29.38 -10.31
CA THR A 32 9.21 -30.17 -9.51
C THR A 32 9.72 -30.46 -8.10
N ARG A 33 10.99 -30.86 -7.97
CA ARG A 33 11.60 -31.16 -6.65
C ARG A 33 11.73 -29.92 -5.79
N ILE A 34 12.13 -28.80 -6.38
CA ILE A 34 12.15 -27.49 -5.72
C ILE A 34 10.75 -27.14 -5.20
N GLU A 35 9.72 -27.24 -6.05
CA GLU A 35 8.34 -26.92 -5.69
C GLU A 35 7.72 -27.87 -4.65
N ARG A 36 8.33 -29.04 -4.42
CA ARG A 36 7.94 -29.99 -3.38
C ARG A 36 8.80 -29.86 -2.12
N GLY A 37 9.83 -29.01 -2.14
CA GLY A 37 10.78 -28.86 -1.04
C GLY A 37 11.75 -30.05 -0.89
N SER A 38 11.79 -30.98 -1.84
CA SER A 38 12.69 -32.14 -1.80
C SER A 38 14.08 -31.85 -2.39
N ARG A 39 14.31 -30.62 -2.86
CA ARG A 39 15.60 -30.09 -3.30
C ARG A 39 15.73 -28.65 -2.85
N GLU A 40 16.85 -28.31 -2.21
CA GLU A 40 17.19 -26.94 -1.89
C GLU A 40 17.43 -26.10 -3.16
N VAL A 41 17.09 -24.83 -3.07
CA VAL A 41 17.35 -23.84 -4.12
C VAL A 41 18.61 -23.08 -3.78
N LYS A 42 19.56 -23.02 -4.72
CA LYS A 42 20.73 -22.14 -4.57
C LYS A 42 20.32 -20.69 -4.72
N LEU A 43 21.01 -19.76 -4.06
CA LEU A 43 20.69 -18.33 -4.14
C LEU A 43 20.62 -17.81 -5.59
N ARG A 44 21.57 -18.20 -6.46
CA ARG A 44 21.54 -17.85 -7.89
C ARG A 44 20.27 -18.32 -8.59
N GLU A 45 19.81 -19.54 -8.29
CA GLU A 45 18.56 -20.08 -8.82
C GLU A 45 17.35 -19.30 -8.28
N ALA A 46 17.34 -18.98 -6.98
CA ALA A 46 16.27 -18.20 -6.34
C ALA A 46 16.10 -16.83 -6.98
N VAL A 47 17.21 -16.11 -7.18
CA VAL A 47 17.23 -14.78 -7.81
C VAL A 47 16.71 -14.85 -9.25
N ALA A 48 17.13 -15.85 -10.03
CA ALA A 48 16.64 -16.03 -11.39
C ALA A 48 15.14 -16.39 -11.43
N ILE A 49 14.68 -17.25 -10.52
CA ILE A 49 13.25 -17.58 -10.38
C ILE A 49 12.44 -16.33 -10.01
N ALA A 50 12.94 -15.50 -9.09
CA ALA A 50 12.29 -14.24 -8.69
C ALA A 50 12.15 -13.28 -9.88
N ALA A 51 13.24 -13.11 -10.65
CA ALA A 51 13.25 -12.26 -11.84
C ALA A 51 12.28 -12.77 -12.92
N VAL A 52 12.35 -14.05 -13.27
CA VAL A 52 11.48 -14.68 -14.29
C VAL A 52 10.01 -14.63 -13.88
N LEU A 53 9.73 -14.89 -12.60
CA LEU A 53 8.38 -14.80 -12.05
C LEU A 53 8.03 -13.39 -11.57
N ALA A 54 8.80 -12.35 -11.90
CA ALA A 54 8.60 -10.95 -11.47
C ALA A 54 7.96 -10.81 -10.07
N VAL A 55 8.52 -11.52 -9.08
CA VAL A 55 8.12 -11.44 -7.67
C VAL A 55 9.34 -11.07 -6.84
N PRO A 56 9.16 -10.34 -5.73
CA PRO A 56 10.21 -10.15 -4.74
C PRO A 56 10.86 -11.47 -4.30
N LEU A 57 12.19 -11.50 -4.17
CA LEU A 57 12.91 -12.70 -3.73
C LEU A 57 12.42 -13.20 -2.36
N GLN A 58 12.06 -12.28 -1.46
CA GLN A 58 11.49 -12.60 -0.15
C GLN A 58 10.20 -13.41 -0.22
N ASP A 59 9.42 -13.30 -1.30
CA ASP A 59 8.17 -14.04 -1.51
C ASP A 59 8.42 -15.50 -1.97
N LEU A 60 9.67 -15.81 -2.37
CA LEU A 60 10.10 -17.16 -2.71
C LEU A 60 10.75 -17.89 -1.53
N ALA A 61 11.27 -17.17 -0.55
CA ALA A 61 11.81 -17.76 0.66
C ALA A 61 10.64 -18.22 1.55
N PRO A 62 10.61 -19.50 1.98
CA PRO A 62 9.72 -19.86 3.07
C PRO A 62 10.11 -19.00 4.28
N PRO A 63 9.14 -18.43 5.03
CA PRO A 63 9.47 -17.74 6.27
C PRO A 63 10.26 -18.74 7.14
N PRO A 64 11.40 -18.33 7.71
CA PRO A 64 12.26 -19.22 8.47
C PRO A 64 11.44 -19.77 9.63
N THR A 65 10.99 -21.04 9.51
CA THR A 65 10.20 -21.77 10.50
C THR A 65 9.31 -20.85 11.33
N SER A 66 8.32 -20.22 10.69
CA SER A 66 7.49 -19.23 11.36
C SER A 66 6.61 -19.91 12.38
N SER A 67 7.06 -19.91 13.64
CA SER A 67 6.14 -20.07 14.75
C SER A 67 5.06 -18.98 14.64
N PRO A 68 3.85 -19.19 15.19
CA PRO A 68 2.84 -18.14 15.23
C PRO A 68 3.38 -16.80 15.78
N ARG A 69 4.36 -16.87 16.68
CA ARG A 69 5.09 -15.71 17.21
C ARG A 69 5.88 -14.97 16.14
N ASP A 70 6.66 -15.66 15.32
CA ASP A 70 7.48 -15.02 14.28
C ASP A 70 6.61 -14.37 13.21
N HIS A 71 5.47 -15.01 12.88
CA HIS A 71 4.48 -14.42 11.98
C HIS A 71 3.87 -13.16 12.57
N PHE A 72 3.47 -13.18 13.84
CA PHE A 72 2.94 -12.01 14.55
C PHE A 72 3.96 -10.85 14.59
N VAL A 73 5.22 -11.13 14.92
CA VAL A 73 6.29 -10.12 14.94
C VAL A 73 6.51 -9.52 13.55
N SER A 74 6.52 -10.34 12.50
CA SER A 74 6.63 -9.88 11.11
C SER A 74 5.45 -8.98 10.70
N CYS A 75 4.23 -9.36 11.07
CA CYS A 75 3.03 -8.56 10.83
C CYS A 75 3.10 -7.21 11.56
N LEU A 76 3.52 -7.19 12.82
CA LEU A 76 3.69 -5.94 13.57
C LEU A 76 4.76 -5.03 12.97
N ALA A 77 5.90 -5.60 12.54
CA ALA A 77 6.96 -4.84 11.89
C ALA A 77 6.46 -4.20 10.59
N SER A 78 5.79 -4.99 9.74
CA SER A 78 5.19 -4.51 8.49
C SER A 78 4.11 -3.45 8.74
N ALA A 79 3.22 -3.65 9.71
CA ALA A 79 2.20 -2.68 10.09
C ALA A 79 2.81 -1.36 10.58
N THR A 80 3.90 -1.44 11.36
CA THR A 80 4.62 -0.26 11.86
C THR A 80 5.25 0.53 10.73
N GLU A 81 5.93 -0.14 9.79
CA GLU A 81 6.54 0.49 8.62
C GLU A 81 5.48 1.18 7.75
N GLN A 82 4.40 0.48 7.42
CA GLN A 82 3.30 1.05 6.63
C GLN A 82 2.60 2.20 7.37
N GLY A 83 2.45 2.10 8.69
CA GLY A 83 1.95 3.19 9.52
C GLY A 83 2.84 4.44 9.45
N LEU A 84 4.16 4.27 9.45
CA LEU A 84 5.09 5.39 9.29
C LEU A 84 4.98 6.01 7.89
N ALA A 85 4.93 5.20 6.84
CA ALA A 85 4.77 5.66 5.47
C ALA A 85 3.45 6.42 5.27
N ALA A 86 2.35 5.90 5.82
CA ALA A 86 1.04 6.55 5.79
C ALA A 86 1.06 7.92 6.51
N ARG A 87 1.71 8.01 7.67
CA ARG A 87 1.89 9.29 8.38
C ARG A 87 2.66 10.31 7.56
N GLN A 88 3.74 9.89 6.89
CA GLN A 88 4.51 10.77 6.00
C GLN A 88 3.70 11.25 4.79
N ALA A 89 2.94 10.33 4.17
CA ALA A 89 2.06 10.66 3.06
C ALA A 89 0.96 11.64 3.48
N LEU A 90 0.32 11.42 4.63
CA LEU A 90 -0.69 12.31 5.20
C LEU A 90 -0.10 13.68 5.57
N ALA A 91 1.07 13.74 6.19
CA ALA A 91 1.76 15.00 6.50
C ALA A 91 2.06 15.79 5.22
N SER A 92 2.54 15.11 4.17
CA SER A 92 2.80 15.72 2.86
C SER A 92 1.51 16.26 2.24
N MET A 93 0.44 15.47 2.26
CA MET A 93 -0.88 15.87 1.77
C MET A 93 -1.41 17.11 2.51
N SER A 94 -1.34 17.13 3.85
CA SER A 94 -1.72 18.28 4.67
C SER A 94 -0.92 19.53 4.33
N MET A 95 0.39 19.40 4.13
CA MET A 95 1.25 20.51 3.71
C MET A 95 0.82 21.08 2.36
N TYR A 96 0.55 20.23 1.36
CA TYR A 96 0.06 20.68 0.05
C TYR A 96 -1.31 21.37 0.14
N TYR A 97 -2.23 20.86 0.96
CA TYR A 97 -3.51 21.53 1.19
C TYR A 97 -3.35 22.88 1.90
N ALA A 98 -2.46 22.98 2.88
CA ALA A 98 -2.17 24.25 3.55
C ALA A 98 -1.57 25.28 2.58
N MET A 99 -0.69 24.83 1.66
CA MET A 99 -0.13 25.69 0.63
C MET A 99 -1.19 26.13 -0.39
N ALA A 100 -2.05 25.22 -0.85
CA ALA A 100 -3.16 25.56 -1.73
C ALA A 100 -4.13 26.57 -1.08
N LEU A 101 -4.42 26.39 0.20
CA LEU A 101 -5.21 27.34 0.99
C LEU A 101 -4.57 28.72 1.07
N HIS A 102 -3.26 28.77 1.34
CA HIS A 102 -2.51 30.02 1.39
C HIS A 102 -2.61 30.75 0.05
N LEU A 103 -2.40 30.05 -1.07
CA LEU A 103 -2.53 30.62 -2.42
C LEU A 103 -3.95 31.14 -2.67
N ILE A 104 -5.00 30.36 -2.42
CA ILE A 104 -6.39 30.79 -2.60
C ILE A 104 -6.73 32.02 -1.75
N LYS A 105 -6.18 32.12 -0.53
CA LYS A 105 -6.41 33.26 0.37
C LYS A 105 -5.80 34.55 -0.17
N HIS A 106 -4.64 34.46 -0.81
CA HIS A 106 -3.88 35.61 -1.30
C HIS A 106 -4.20 35.97 -2.76
N GLU A 107 -4.66 35.01 -3.55
CA GLU A 107 -4.93 35.11 -4.98
C GLU A 107 -6.29 34.42 -5.30
N PRO A 108 -7.42 34.96 -4.84
CA PRO A 108 -8.73 34.29 -4.91
C PRO A 108 -9.26 34.07 -6.35
N GLU A 109 -8.77 34.85 -7.30
CA GLU A 109 -9.01 34.72 -8.75
C GLU A 109 -8.48 33.40 -9.33
N LEU A 110 -7.45 32.78 -8.73
CA LEU A 110 -6.92 31.48 -9.16
C LEU A 110 -8.02 30.41 -9.22
N LEU A 111 -9.02 30.47 -8.34
CA LEU A 111 -10.12 29.51 -8.37
C LEU A 111 -10.98 29.62 -9.64
N ALA A 112 -11.15 30.83 -10.16
CA ALA A 112 -11.89 31.05 -11.42
C ALA A 112 -11.07 30.60 -12.64
N GLU A 113 -9.75 30.82 -12.59
CA GLU A 113 -8.81 30.38 -13.64
C GLU A 113 -8.66 28.84 -13.68
N ILE A 114 -8.46 28.20 -12.53
CA ILE A 114 -8.34 26.74 -12.41
C ILE A 114 -9.68 26.05 -12.73
N GLY A 115 -10.80 26.65 -12.32
CA GLY A 115 -12.15 26.15 -12.62
C GLY A 115 -12.44 26.09 -14.13
N ALA A 116 -11.82 26.96 -14.92
CA ALA A 116 -11.93 26.95 -16.37
C ALA A 116 -11.09 25.83 -17.03
N GLU A 117 -10.01 25.36 -16.38
CA GLU A 117 -9.15 24.27 -16.88
C GLU A 117 -9.64 22.88 -16.45
N PHE A 118 -10.18 22.73 -15.23
CA PHE A 118 -10.73 21.46 -14.74
C PHE A 118 -12.24 21.35 -15.08
N ASN A 119 -12.54 20.94 -16.32
CA ASN A 119 -13.87 20.63 -16.87
C ASN A 119 -14.65 19.50 -16.12
N GLY A 120 -14.78 19.55 -14.80
CA GLY A 120 -15.37 18.45 -14.02
C GLY A 120 -15.77 18.75 -12.58
N PHE A 121 -15.42 19.91 -12.02
CA PHE A 121 -15.91 20.30 -10.69
C PHE A 121 -17.12 21.20 -10.81
N SER A 122 -18.22 20.80 -10.17
CA SER A 122 -19.39 21.65 -9.98
C SER A 122 -19.05 22.85 -9.09
N GLU A 123 -19.82 23.92 -9.23
CA GLU A 123 -19.68 25.12 -8.39
C GLU A 123 -19.82 24.82 -6.89
N LYS A 124 -20.56 23.76 -6.54
CA LYS A 124 -20.70 23.25 -5.18
C LYS A 124 -19.43 22.56 -4.66
N GLU A 125 -18.68 21.90 -5.53
CA GLU A 125 -17.37 21.32 -5.20
C GLU A 125 -16.34 22.44 -5.01
N LEU A 126 -16.30 23.44 -5.90
CA LEU A 126 -15.45 24.63 -5.78
C LEU A 126 -15.73 25.43 -4.49
N GLU A 127 -17.00 25.60 -4.11
CA GLU A 127 -17.38 26.24 -2.84
C GLU A 127 -16.96 25.40 -1.62
N SER A 128 -16.95 24.07 -1.75
CA SER A 128 -16.43 23.17 -0.70
C SER A 128 -14.90 23.32 -0.52
N TYR A 129 -14.15 23.58 -1.60
CA TYR A 129 -12.71 23.88 -1.54
C TYR A 129 -12.43 25.19 -0.80
N ARG A 130 -13.28 26.22 -0.96
CA ARG A 130 -13.15 27.49 -0.21
C ARG A 130 -13.38 27.32 1.28
N ARG A 131 -14.26 26.39 1.67
CA ARG A 131 -14.84 26.35 3.02
C ARG A 131 -14.22 25.28 3.92
N TYR A 132 -13.88 24.09 3.39
CA TYR A 132 -13.41 22.96 4.20
C TYR A 132 -12.40 22.00 3.53
N PRO A 133 -11.19 22.47 3.17
CA PRO A 133 -10.12 21.63 2.62
C PRO A 133 -9.76 20.43 3.50
N THR A 134 -9.81 20.61 4.82
CA THR A 134 -9.58 19.56 5.82
C THR A 134 -10.68 18.50 5.83
N GLN A 135 -11.95 18.85 5.53
CA GLN A 135 -13.02 17.85 5.42
C GLN A 135 -12.88 16.99 4.15
N MET A 136 -12.28 17.54 3.09
CA MET A 136 -12.00 16.79 1.86
C MET A 136 -10.82 15.82 2.04
N ALA A 137 -9.76 16.24 2.71
CA ALA A 137 -8.69 15.33 3.14
C ALA A 137 -9.25 14.18 3.98
N LEU A 138 -10.14 14.49 4.93
CA LEU A 138 -10.80 13.51 5.79
C LEU A 138 -11.74 12.58 5.00
N SER A 139 -12.48 13.08 4.01
CA SER A 139 -13.38 12.27 3.18
C SER A 139 -12.60 11.35 2.24
N LEU A 140 -11.49 11.81 1.66
CA LEU A 140 -10.58 10.99 0.85
C LEU A 140 -9.96 9.86 1.67
N VAL A 141 -9.52 10.13 2.90
CA VAL A 141 -8.98 9.11 3.81
C VAL A 141 -10.06 8.09 4.18
N LYS A 142 -11.28 8.54 4.50
CA LYS A 142 -12.42 7.66 4.79
C LYS A 142 -12.82 6.81 3.59
N ASP A 143 -12.80 7.36 2.39
CA ASP A 143 -13.15 6.64 1.17
C ASP A 143 -12.05 5.66 0.73
N LEU A 144 -10.77 5.98 0.96
CA LEU A 144 -9.65 5.06 0.77
C LEU A 144 -9.76 3.85 1.72
N ALA A 145 -10.05 4.10 3.01
CA ALA A 145 -10.28 3.03 3.99
C ALA A 145 -11.43 2.09 3.57
N ARG A 146 -12.53 2.65 3.03
CA ARG A 146 -13.65 1.86 2.49
C ARG A 146 -13.32 1.07 1.23
N ARG A 147 -12.45 1.60 0.36
CA ARG A 147 -12.05 0.91 -0.88
C ARG A 147 -11.07 -0.23 -0.61
N GLN A 148 -10.18 -0.09 0.37
CA GLN A 148 -9.23 -1.14 0.75
C GLN A 148 -9.95 -2.35 1.37
N SER A 149 -11.13 -2.17 1.98
CA SER A 149 -11.98 -3.26 2.49
C SER A 149 -12.59 -4.15 1.40
N ARG A 150 -12.42 -3.82 0.11
CA ARG A 150 -12.92 -4.60 -1.03
C ARG A 150 -11.87 -5.48 -1.69
N ASP A 151 -10.64 -5.51 -1.17
CA ASP A 151 -9.64 -6.47 -1.64
C ASP A 151 -10.08 -7.89 -1.23
N PRO A 152 -10.36 -8.81 -2.18
CA PRO A 152 -10.77 -10.18 -1.87
C PRO A 152 -9.68 -10.99 -1.14
N ALA A 153 -8.44 -10.49 -1.05
CA ALA A 153 -7.37 -11.06 -0.24
C ALA A 153 -7.30 -10.49 1.19
N ALA A 154 -8.04 -9.42 1.50
CA ALA A 154 -8.15 -8.92 2.87
C ALA A 154 -8.99 -9.90 3.69
N VAL A 155 -8.36 -10.53 4.67
CA VAL A 155 -9.04 -11.38 5.66
C VAL A 155 -10.19 -10.57 6.24
N ILE A 156 -11.41 -11.10 6.14
CA ILE A 156 -12.60 -10.47 6.74
C ILE A 156 -12.36 -10.44 8.24
N PRO A 157 -12.13 -9.26 8.86
CA PRO A 157 -12.01 -9.17 10.29
C PRO A 157 -13.36 -9.57 10.90
N THR A 158 -13.34 -10.26 12.03
CA THR A 158 -14.53 -10.35 12.88
C THR A 158 -15.04 -8.95 13.20
N ALA A 159 -16.33 -8.81 13.55
CA ALA A 159 -16.89 -7.49 13.87
C ALA A 159 -16.08 -6.76 14.96
N GLU A 160 -15.56 -7.50 15.93
CA GLU A 160 -14.68 -7.00 16.99
C GLU A 160 -13.32 -6.51 16.46
N GLU A 161 -12.69 -7.23 15.53
CA GLU A 161 -11.43 -6.82 14.91
C GLU A 161 -11.61 -5.60 13.98
N ALA A 162 -12.77 -5.47 13.33
CA ALA A 162 -13.10 -4.30 12.52
C ALA A 162 -13.29 -3.03 13.37
N ASP A 163 -13.92 -3.16 14.54
CA ASP A 163 -14.07 -2.06 15.50
C ASP A 163 -12.70 -1.61 16.04
N GLN A 164 -11.84 -2.56 16.43
CA GLN A 164 -10.48 -2.27 16.88
C GLN A 164 -9.62 -1.60 15.81
N LEU A 165 -9.72 -2.04 14.55
CA LEU A 165 -9.03 -1.38 13.43
C LEU A 165 -9.51 0.05 13.21
N THR A 166 -10.81 0.30 13.38
CA THR A 166 -11.39 1.64 13.26
C THR A 166 -10.87 2.57 14.35
N GLU A 167 -10.81 2.11 15.61
CA GLU A 167 -10.22 2.87 16.72
C GLU A 167 -8.74 3.23 16.47
N ILE A 168 -7.96 2.29 15.94
CA ILE A 168 -6.54 2.52 15.60
C ILE A 168 -6.42 3.59 14.51
N VAL A 169 -7.23 3.51 13.46
CA VAL A 169 -7.23 4.51 12.37
C VAL A 169 -7.62 5.89 12.90
N ASP A 170 -8.68 5.98 13.70
CA ASP A 170 -9.13 7.24 14.28
C ASP A 170 -8.08 7.85 15.21
N ALA A 171 -7.41 7.04 16.04
CA ALA A 171 -6.31 7.48 16.90
C ALA A 171 -5.08 7.96 16.10
N VAL A 172 -4.77 7.33 14.98
CA VAL A 172 -3.69 7.76 14.08
C VAL A 172 -4.05 9.09 13.41
N VAL A 173 -5.27 9.25 12.91
CA VAL A 173 -5.75 10.50 12.31
C VAL A 173 -5.76 11.63 13.35
N ALA A 174 -6.25 11.38 14.56
CA ALA A 174 -6.29 12.37 15.63
C ALA A 174 -4.89 12.85 16.05
N ASN A 175 -3.91 11.95 16.15
CA ASN A 175 -2.53 12.31 16.49
C ASN A 175 -1.79 13.07 15.38
N LEU A 176 -2.22 12.91 14.12
CA LEU A 176 -1.67 13.66 12.99
C LEU A 176 -2.16 15.11 12.96
N ILE A 177 -3.32 15.39 13.55
CA ILE A 177 -3.95 16.72 13.61
C ILE A 177 -3.72 17.29 15.01
N LYS A 178 -2.46 17.56 15.39
CA LYS A 178 -2.22 18.54 16.46
C LYS A 178 -2.44 19.93 15.89
N VAL A 179 -3.65 20.46 16.08
CA VAL A 179 -3.91 21.89 15.88
C VAL A 179 -3.06 22.63 16.90
N GLN A 180 -2.07 23.40 16.45
CA GLN A 180 -1.52 24.45 17.29
C GLN A 180 -2.62 25.51 17.40
N ASN A 181 -3.26 25.57 18.56
CA ASN A 181 -4.05 26.75 18.92
C ASN A 181 -3.04 27.88 19.15
N GLU A 182 -2.80 28.69 18.12
CA GLU A 182 -2.16 29.99 18.30
C GLU A 182 -3.19 30.95 18.90
N ASP A 183 -2.84 31.45 20.08
CA ASP A 183 -3.25 32.71 20.68
C ASP A 183 -4.74 32.92 21.05
N SER A 184 -5.01 32.68 22.33
CA SER A 184 -6.04 33.41 23.08
C SER A 184 -5.42 33.98 24.35
N GLU A 185 -4.38 34.79 24.19
CA GLU A 185 -3.91 35.72 25.22
C GLU A 185 -3.15 36.88 24.55
N SER A 186 -3.89 37.94 24.19
CA SER A 186 -3.50 39.36 24.26
C SER A 186 -4.66 40.26 23.84
#